data_AF-A0A8H8SRL8-F1
#
_entry.id   AF-A0A8H8SRL8-F1
#
_cell.length_a   1.000
_cell.length_b   1.000
_cell.length_c   1.000
_cell.angle_alpha   90.00
_cell.angle_beta   90.00
_cell.angle_gamma   90.00
#
_symmetry.space_group_name_H-M   'P 1'
#
loop_
_entity.id
_entity.type
_entity.pdbx_description
1 polymer ?
#
loop_
_entity_poly.entity_id
_entity_poly.type
_entity_poly.pdbx_seq_one_letter_code
_entity_poly.pdbx_strand_id
1 'polypeptide(L)'
;MSYDAESQDERSPQSPDPLLTIETKPLGWASRKTSRRRWFETRYGRLCITLGLLCFTLLGTSYLVTILRGSGTLPYTSGRGRLAPWVGSFADNSVLLNSRKPTSRFRDNLRASDAKFITAWPSSGWTNDVMAAMNLVYMGMLTGRVPVIPPFTPSHVGSMNEVGPIAFRDVFDVQALAYGLGIHILEWDDLKNPAIAAATNMNVSSEVERLGCWSTWMLNKVDRERPRDSAVPQWYNLDVSYTPVPPSFTLSHGHQKDQYYTSLWSLASLAYPKSRDWAWATQRSRTLPTATDPKEPVEPDDRMLCFDLLYYIGLADEEEAMVRRLCSVLEICGHPHALGAKACRTR
;
A
#
# COMPACT_ATOMS: atom_id res chain seq x y z
N MET A 1 -42.70 2.12 32.53
CA MET A 1 -42.34 1.28 31.37
C MET A 1 -40.84 1.06 31.42
N SER A 2 -40.43 -0.10 31.92
CA SER A 2 -39.03 -0.51 32.05
C SER A 2 -38.62 -1.16 30.73
N TYR A 3 -37.52 -0.69 30.13
CA TYR A 3 -36.92 -1.35 28.96
C TYR A 3 -35.75 -2.20 29.45
N ASP A 4 -35.94 -3.51 29.38
CA ASP A 4 -34.88 -4.49 29.58
C ASP A 4 -33.96 -4.49 28.36
N ALA A 5 -32.65 -4.34 28.61
CA ALA A 5 -31.61 -4.41 27.60
C ALA A 5 -31.15 -5.87 27.47
N GLU A 6 -31.55 -6.51 26.36
CA GLU A 6 -31.13 -7.85 25.98
C GLU A 6 -29.79 -7.76 25.22
N SER A 7 -28.72 -8.26 25.82
CA SER A 7 -27.39 -8.30 25.19
C SER A 7 -27.34 -9.43 24.16
N GLN A 8 -27.42 -9.09 22.88
CA GLN A 8 -27.17 -10.05 21.80
C GLN A 8 -25.66 -10.24 21.57
N ASP A 9 -25.27 -11.50 21.58
CA ASP A 9 -23.93 -12.03 21.35
C ASP A 9 -23.56 -11.86 19.86
N GLU A 10 -22.83 -10.79 19.53
CA GLU A 10 -22.33 -10.50 18.18
C GLU A 10 -21.21 -11.49 17.80
N ARG A 11 -21.57 -12.63 17.20
CA ARG A 11 -20.61 -13.42 16.42
C ARG A 11 -20.33 -12.69 15.11
N SER A 12 -19.13 -12.11 14.98
CA SER A 12 -18.68 -11.51 13.73
C SER A 12 -18.77 -12.51 12.57
N PRO A 13 -19.27 -12.09 11.39
CA PRO A 13 -19.31 -12.94 10.21
C PRO A 13 -17.88 -13.35 9.81
N GLN A 14 -17.64 -14.65 9.75
CA GLN A 14 -16.36 -15.21 9.30
C GLN A 14 -16.16 -14.91 7.81
N SER A 15 -14.96 -14.46 7.46
CA SER A 15 -14.55 -14.19 6.07
C SER A 15 -14.63 -15.49 5.23
N PRO A 16 -15.19 -15.45 4.01
CA PRO A 16 -15.36 -16.63 3.15
C PRO A 16 -14.08 -17.05 2.39
N ASP A 17 -12.90 -16.60 2.82
CA ASP A 17 -11.64 -16.87 2.13
C ASP A 17 -10.76 -17.90 2.88
N PRO A 18 -10.61 -19.14 2.37
CA PRO A 18 -9.85 -20.19 3.03
C PRO A 18 -8.34 -19.94 3.08
N LEU A 19 -7.83 -18.91 2.38
CA LEU A 19 -6.41 -18.52 2.44
C LEU A 19 -6.05 -17.69 3.67
N LEU A 20 -7.02 -17.26 4.47
CA LEU A 20 -6.81 -16.43 5.67
C LEU A 20 -7.07 -17.18 6.99
N THR A 21 -7.30 -18.49 6.96
CA THR A 21 -7.56 -19.28 8.16
C THR A 21 -6.25 -19.80 8.76
N ILE A 22 -5.60 -19.00 9.61
CA ILE A 22 -4.48 -19.49 10.43
C ILE A 22 -5.07 -20.33 11.58
N GLU A 23 -4.86 -21.64 11.50
CA GLU A 23 -5.26 -22.60 12.53
C GLU A 23 -4.43 -22.38 13.80
N THR A 24 -4.96 -21.59 14.75
CA THR A 24 -4.31 -21.33 16.03
C THR A 24 -4.48 -22.54 16.95
N LYS A 25 -3.48 -23.43 16.99
CA LYS A 25 -3.40 -24.47 18.02
C LYS A 25 -3.04 -23.83 19.38
N PRO A 26 -3.76 -24.14 20.46
CA PRO A 26 -3.44 -23.63 21.79
C PRO A 26 -2.15 -24.28 22.32
N LEU A 27 -1.10 -23.49 22.50
CA LEU A 27 0.14 -23.91 23.17
C LEU A 27 -0.06 -23.90 24.69
N GLY A 28 -0.32 -25.07 25.26
CA GLY A 28 -0.30 -25.29 26.71
C GLY A 28 1.12 -25.26 27.26
N TRP A 29 1.49 -24.18 27.96
CA TRP A 29 2.78 -24.04 28.62
C TRP A 29 2.73 -24.62 30.04
N ALA A 30 3.20 -25.86 30.20
CA ALA A 30 3.50 -26.44 31.51
C ALA A 30 4.94 -26.09 31.92
N SER A 31 5.08 -25.20 32.90
CA SER A 31 6.36 -24.86 33.52
C SER A 31 6.83 -25.98 34.45
N ARG A 32 7.82 -26.76 34.02
CA ARG A 32 8.52 -27.75 34.86
C ARG A 32 9.95 -27.27 35.13
N LYS A 33 10.15 -26.66 36.30
CA LYS A 33 11.48 -26.33 36.84
C LYS A 33 12.25 -27.63 37.10
N THR A 34 13.39 -27.81 36.42
CA THR A 34 14.41 -28.76 36.88
C THR A 34 15.77 -28.05 36.98
N SER A 35 16.19 -27.89 38.23
CA SER A 35 17.55 -27.62 38.65
C SER A 35 18.36 -28.91 38.54
N ARG A 36 19.39 -28.91 37.69
CA ARG A 36 20.67 -29.65 37.81
C ARG A 36 21.30 -29.82 36.43
N ARG A 37 22.44 -29.14 36.21
CA ARG A 37 23.66 -29.66 35.54
C ARG A 37 24.56 -28.47 35.16
N ARG A 38 25.24 -27.94 36.18
CA ARG A 38 26.53 -27.27 36.00
C ARG A 38 27.56 -28.42 36.02
N TRP A 39 28.37 -28.58 34.96
CA TRP A 39 29.70 -29.26 34.92
C TRP A 39 30.14 -29.91 33.57
N PHE A 40 29.37 -29.81 32.47
CA PHE A 40 29.77 -30.40 31.16
C PHE A 40 30.00 -29.42 29.98
N GLU A 41 30.06 -28.11 30.24
CA GLU A 41 29.93 -27.08 29.19
C GLU A 41 31.23 -26.62 28.51
N THR A 42 32.42 -26.89 29.03
CA THR A 42 33.64 -26.22 28.50
C THR A 42 34.30 -26.91 27.30
N ARG A 43 33.98 -28.18 27.00
CA ARG A 43 34.56 -28.88 25.84
C ARG A 43 33.69 -28.82 24.58
N TYR A 44 32.36 -28.85 24.73
CA TYR A 44 31.45 -28.77 23.58
C TYR A 44 31.33 -27.35 23.01
N GLY A 45 31.43 -26.31 23.84
CA GLY A 45 31.39 -24.92 23.37
C GLY A 45 32.51 -24.59 22.38
N ARG A 46 33.73 -25.11 22.59
CA ARG A 46 34.85 -24.88 21.67
C ARG A 46 34.65 -25.58 20.33
N LEU A 47 34.08 -26.81 20.34
CA LEU A 47 33.79 -27.55 19.12
C LEU A 47 32.71 -26.85 18.28
N CYS A 48 31.64 -26.34 18.92
CA CYS A 48 30.58 -25.60 18.22
C CYS A 48 31.09 -24.31 17.58
N ILE A 49 31.97 -23.57 18.26
CA ILE A 49 32.56 -22.34 17.71
C ILE A 49 33.45 -22.68 16.50
N THR A 50 34.28 -23.72 16.58
CA THR A 50 35.12 -24.14 15.45
C THR A 50 34.31 -24.62 14.25
N LEU A 51 33.23 -25.37 14.46
CA LEU A 51 32.34 -25.81 13.39
C LEU A 51 31.57 -24.63 12.77
N GLY A 52 31.14 -23.67 13.58
CA GLY A 52 30.50 -22.45 13.11
C GLY A 52 31.42 -21.63 12.21
N LEU A 53 32.65 -21.37 12.63
CA LEU A 53 33.64 -20.65 11.82
C LEU A 53 33.95 -21.38 10.51
N LEU A 54 34.08 -22.70 10.55
CA LEU A 54 34.35 -23.51 9.36
C LEU A 54 33.17 -23.44 8.36
N CYS A 55 31.92 -23.55 8.83
CA CYS A 55 30.74 -23.36 8.00
C CYS A 55 30.68 -21.95 7.37
N PHE A 56 30.96 -20.89 8.14
CA PHE A 56 30.97 -19.52 7.60
C PHE A 56 32.06 -19.33 6.54
N THR A 57 33.25 -19.89 6.73
CA THR A 57 34.31 -19.82 5.70
C THR A 57 33.95 -20.61 4.44
N LEU A 58 33.32 -21.77 4.57
CA LEU A 58 32.86 -22.56 3.41
C LEU A 58 31.72 -21.86 2.66
N LEU A 59 30.77 -21.27 3.38
CA LEU A 59 29.68 -20.50 2.76
C LEU A 59 30.21 -19.23 2.09
N GLY A 60 31.08 -18.47 2.76
CA GLY A 60 31.69 -17.27 2.19
C GLY A 60 32.55 -17.55 0.97
N THR A 61 33.35 -18.61 0.99
CA THR A 61 34.15 -19.03 -0.18
C THR A 61 33.29 -19.55 -1.32
N SER A 62 32.21 -20.29 -1.03
CA SER A 62 31.24 -20.72 -2.05
C SER A 62 30.56 -19.53 -2.73
N TYR A 63 30.18 -18.50 -1.95
CA TYR A 63 29.56 -17.26 -2.44
C TYR A 63 30.53 -16.44 -3.30
N LEU A 64 31.81 -16.34 -2.88
CA LEU A 64 32.83 -15.66 -3.66
C LEU A 64 33.09 -16.39 -4.99
N VAL A 65 33.08 -17.72 -4.99
CA VAL A 65 33.23 -18.54 -6.22
C VAL A 65 32.03 -18.37 -7.15
N THR A 66 30.79 -18.25 -6.65
CA THR A 66 29.63 -17.94 -7.50
C THR A 66 29.67 -16.52 -8.05
N ILE A 67 30.16 -15.53 -7.30
CA ILE A 67 30.35 -14.17 -7.84
C ILE A 67 31.44 -14.15 -8.92
N LEU A 68 32.57 -14.80 -8.68
CA LEU A 68 33.71 -14.81 -9.61
C LEU A 68 33.45 -15.69 -10.85
N ARG A 69 32.64 -16.74 -10.74
CA ARG A 69 32.16 -17.53 -11.89
C ARG A 69 30.93 -16.92 -12.57
N GLY A 70 30.18 -16.08 -11.86
CA GLY A 70 28.91 -15.49 -12.30
C GLY A 70 29.03 -14.26 -13.20
N SER A 71 30.26 -13.83 -13.56
CA SER A 71 30.45 -12.83 -14.62
C SER A 71 30.15 -13.38 -16.03
N GLY A 72 29.89 -14.68 -16.15
CA GLY A 72 29.24 -15.25 -17.32
C GLY A 72 27.74 -15.03 -17.23
N THR A 73 27.24 -14.05 -17.99
CA THR A 73 25.84 -13.85 -18.40
C THR A 73 24.87 -14.88 -17.80
N LEU A 74 24.25 -14.56 -16.67
CA LEU A 74 23.14 -15.34 -16.15
C LEU A 74 22.05 -15.36 -17.23
N PRO A 75 21.60 -16.54 -17.71
CA PRO A 75 20.37 -16.60 -18.46
C PRO A 75 19.26 -16.24 -17.48
N TYR A 76 18.81 -15.00 -17.56
CA TYR A 76 17.52 -14.58 -17.04
C TYR A 76 16.48 -15.46 -17.73
N THR A 77 16.18 -16.61 -17.15
CA THR A 77 15.06 -17.44 -17.55
C THR A 77 13.83 -16.66 -17.18
N SER A 78 13.41 -15.82 -18.12
CA SER A 78 12.13 -15.14 -18.10
C SER A 78 11.09 -16.24 -17.94
N GLY A 79 10.51 -16.35 -16.75
CA GLY A 79 9.19 -16.93 -16.57
C GLY A 79 8.18 -16.02 -17.27
N ARG A 80 8.28 -15.93 -18.60
CA ARG A 80 7.22 -15.45 -19.48
C ARG A 80 6.10 -16.47 -19.38
N GLY A 81 5.32 -16.37 -18.31
CA GLY A 81 3.89 -16.59 -18.46
C GLY A 81 3.46 -15.78 -19.68
N ARG A 82 2.68 -16.40 -20.57
CA ARG A 82 2.23 -15.83 -21.84
C ARG A 82 1.38 -14.57 -21.58
N LEU A 83 2.02 -13.46 -21.21
CA LEU A 83 1.50 -12.13 -21.42
C LEU A 83 1.59 -11.91 -22.92
N ALA A 84 0.43 -11.68 -23.53
CA ALA A 84 0.28 -11.48 -24.96
C ALA A 84 1.32 -10.46 -25.50
N PRO A 85 1.72 -10.56 -26.77
CA PRO A 85 2.65 -9.65 -27.42
C PRO A 85 2.00 -8.28 -27.67
N TRP A 86 1.63 -7.58 -26.60
CA TRP A 86 1.52 -6.13 -26.64
C TRP A 86 2.94 -5.58 -26.56
N VAL A 87 3.66 -5.66 -27.68
CA VAL A 87 4.86 -4.84 -27.92
C VAL A 87 4.38 -3.41 -28.24
N GLY A 88 3.55 -2.87 -27.36
CA GLY A 88 3.21 -1.45 -27.32
C GLY A 88 4.20 -0.77 -26.42
N SER A 89 4.62 0.44 -26.77
CA SER A 89 5.41 1.25 -25.85
C SER A 89 4.51 1.60 -24.65
N PHE A 90 4.85 1.09 -23.46
CA PHE A 90 4.19 1.50 -22.21
C PHE A 90 4.32 3.01 -21.94
N ALA A 91 5.17 3.71 -22.69
CA ALA A 91 5.29 5.17 -22.68
C ALA A 91 4.17 5.89 -23.46
N ASP A 92 3.42 5.22 -24.34
CA ASP A 92 2.28 5.82 -25.05
C ASP A 92 0.95 5.43 -24.41
N ASN A 93 0.44 6.33 -23.58
CA ASN A 93 -0.85 6.18 -22.90
C ASN A 93 -2.07 6.43 -23.80
N SER A 94 -1.89 6.81 -25.08
CA SER A 94 -3.03 7.06 -25.98
C SER A 94 -3.87 5.81 -26.28
N VAL A 95 -3.34 4.61 -25.99
CA VAL A 95 -4.13 3.38 -26.05
C VAL A 95 -5.19 3.30 -24.94
N LEU A 96 -4.99 3.98 -23.82
CA LEU A 96 -5.87 4.01 -22.65
C LEU A 96 -6.84 5.20 -22.63
N LEU A 97 -6.60 6.20 -23.47
CA LEU A 97 -7.34 7.46 -23.46
C LEU A 97 -8.12 7.68 -24.76
N ASN A 98 -9.30 8.30 -24.67
CA ASN A 98 -10.07 8.73 -25.84
C ASN A 98 -9.46 9.98 -26.48
N SER A 99 -8.82 10.83 -25.68
CA SER A 99 -8.16 12.07 -26.08
C SER A 99 -6.79 12.19 -25.40
N ARG A 100 -5.81 12.74 -26.13
CA ARG A 100 -4.49 13.10 -25.56
C ARG A 100 -4.54 14.33 -24.65
N LYS A 101 -5.66 15.05 -24.67
CA LYS A 101 -5.90 16.22 -23.82
C LYS A 101 -6.89 15.85 -22.71
N PRO A 102 -6.71 16.38 -21.49
CA PRO A 102 -7.68 16.24 -20.42
C PRO A 102 -9.05 16.78 -20.84
N THR A 103 -10.10 16.16 -20.30
CA THR A 103 -11.50 16.52 -20.57
C THR A 103 -12.15 17.15 -19.33
N SER A 104 -13.39 17.63 -19.48
CA SER A 104 -14.15 18.16 -18.34
C SER A 104 -14.52 17.08 -17.31
N ARG A 105 -14.60 15.82 -17.75
CA ARG A 105 -14.90 14.64 -16.94
C ARG A 105 -13.88 13.54 -17.16
N PHE A 106 -13.28 13.00 -16.11
CA PHE A 106 -12.21 11.99 -16.23
C PHE A 106 -12.72 10.73 -16.93
N ARG A 107 -13.96 10.32 -16.65
CA ARG A 107 -14.56 9.12 -17.23
C ARG A 107 -14.70 9.18 -18.74
N ASP A 108 -14.89 10.39 -19.29
CA ASP A 108 -15.01 10.61 -20.72
C ASP A 108 -13.66 10.48 -21.42
N ASN A 109 -12.55 10.74 -20.72
CA ASN A 109 -11.22 10.53 -21.29
C ASN A 109 -10.74 9.09 -21.18
N LEU A 110 -11.27 8.30 -20.23
CA LEU A 110 -10.91 6.89 -20.12
C LEU A 110 -11.52 6.09 -21.27
N ARG A 111 -10.66 5.48 -22.10
CA ARG A 111 -11.11 4.63 -23.20
C ARG A 111 -11.93 3.47 -22.67
N ALA A 112 -13.05 3.17 -23.34
CA ALA A 112 -13.97 2.08 -23.03
C ALA A 112 -13.37 0.68 -23.33
N SER A 113 -12.17 0.44 -22.82
CA SER A 113 -11.48 -0.84 -22.83
C SER A 113 -11.71 -1.57 -21.51
N ASP A 114 -11.36 -2.85 -21.45
CA ASP A 114 -11.36 -3.66 -20.22
C ASP A 114 -10.32 -3.19 -19.18
N ALA A 115 -9.58 -2.12 -19.47
CA ALA A 115 -8.63 -1.54 -18.53
C ALA A 115 -9.34 -1.00 -17.29
N LYS A 116 -8.81 -1.39 -16.14
CA LYS A 116 -9.20 -0.88 -14.82
C LYS A 116 -8.09 -0.01 -14.27
N PHE A 117 -8.47 0.95 -13.45
CA PHE A 117 -7.60 1.98 -12.92
C PHE A 117 -7.56 1.91 -11.39
N ILE A 118 -6.50 2.47 -10.81
CA ILE A 118 -6.35 2.65 -9.38
C ILE A 118 -5.78 4.03 -9.07
N THR A 119 -6.29 4.70 -8.04
CA THR A 119 -5.82 6.00 -7.56
C THR A 119 -5.80 6.03 -6.03
N ALA A 120 -5.01 6.94 -5.47
CA ALA A 120 -5.08 7.32 -4.06
C ALA A 120 -4.70 8.79 -3.89
N TRP A 121 -4.99 9.40 -2.74
CA TRP A 121 -4.70 10.83 -2.51
C TRP A 121 -3.47 11.06 -1.63
N PRO A 122 -2.61 12.04 -1.99
CA PRO A 122 -1.52 12.47 -1.12
C PRO A 122 -2.10 13.26 0.06
N SER A 123 -1.56 13.02 1.25
CA SER A 123 -2.06 13.64 2.49
C SER A 123 -1.12 13.48 3.69
N SER A 124 0.18 13.26 3.50
CA SER A 124 1.06 12.95 4.64
C SER A 124 2.37 13.71 4.68
N GLY A 125 2.64 14.63 3.77
CA GLY A 125 3.92 15.32 3.69
C GLY A 125 4.82 14.69 2.63
N TRP A 126 5.81 15.42 2.12
CA TRP A 126 6.58 15.06 0.92
C TRP A 126 7.05 13.60 0.86
N THR A 127 7.88 13.16 1.82
CA THR A 127 8.41 11.78 1.83
C THR A 127 7.30 10.74 1.90
N ASN A 128 6.25 11.02 2.69
CA ASN A 128 5.14 10.10 2.88
C ASN A 128 4.28 10.00 1.61
N ASP A 129 4.09 11.11 0.91
CA ASP A 129 3.36 11.16 -0.36
C ASP A 129 4.14 10.45 -1.47
N VAL A 130 5.47 10.58 -1.51
CA VAL A 130 6.32 9.79 -2.42
C VAL A 130 6.16 8.29 -2.14
N MET A 131 6.24 7.87 -0.88
CA MET A 131 6.01 6.46 -0.49
C MET A 131 4.60 5.99 -0.86
N ALA A 132 3.57 6.83 -0.65
CA ALA A 132 2.19 6.52 -1.03
C ALA A 132 2.02 6.37 -2.55
N ALA A 133 2.70 7.19 -3.35
CA ALA A 133 2.70 7.07 -4.81
C ALA A 133 3.37 5.76 -5.28
N MET A 134 4.49 5.36 -4.66
CA MET A 134 5.12 4.08 -4.96
C MET A 134 4.24 2.88 -4.55
N ASN A 135 3.58 2.98 -3.39
CA ASN A 135 2.59 2.01 -2.96
C ASN A 135 1.40 1.92 -3.93
N LEU A 136 0.93 3.05 -4.48
CA LEU A 136 -0.12 3.08 -5.50
C LEU A 136 0.32 2.36 -6.78
N VAL A 137 1.55 2.61 -7.26
CA VAL A 137 2.11 1.90 -8.43
C VAL A 137 2.17 0.41 -8.18
N TYR A 138 2.69 0.00 -7.00
CA TYR A 138 2.78 -1.41 -6.63
C TYR A 138 1.40 -2.08 -6.51
N MET A 139 0.41 -1.38 -5.95
CA MET A 139 -0.98 -1.83 -5.93
C MET A 139 -1.57 -2.00 -7.33
N GLY A 140 -1.24 -1.09 -8.26
CA GLY A 140 -1.60 -1.23 -9.68
C GLY A 140 -1.05 -2.52 -10.28
N MET A 141 0.24 -2.81 -10.04
CA MET A 141 0.88 -4.06 -10.49
C MET A 141 0.19 -5.30 -9.93
N LEU A 142 -0.08 -5.32 -8.62
CA LEU A 142 -0.71 -6.47 -7.96
C LEU A 142 -2.14 -6.74 -8.41
N THR A 143 -2.88 -5.68 -8.71
CA THR A 143 -4.31 -5.78 -9.04
C THR A 143 -4.57 -5.80 -10.55
N GLY A 144 -3.52 -5.72 -11.38
CA GLY A 144 -3.64 -5.63 -12.84
C GLY A 144 -4.34 -4.34 -13.29
N ARG A 145 -4.17 -3.25 -12.54
CA ARG A 145 -4.80 -1.94 -12.79
C ARG A 145 -3.75 -0.92 -13.18
N VAL A 146 -4.13 0.04 -14.01
CA VAL A 146 -3.28 1.18 -14.38
C VAL A 146 -3.30 2.20 -13.22
N PRO A 147 -2.17 2.49 -12.56
CA PRO A 147 -2.10 3.54 -11.56
C PRO A 147 -2.30 4.92 -12.21
N VAL A 148 -3.19 5.71 -11.60
CA VAL A 148 -3.44 7.12 -11.92
C VAL A 148 -2.92 7.95 -10.77
N ILE A 149 -1.75 8.56 -10.97
CA ILE A 149 -1.01 9.25 -9.92
C ILE A 149 -1.47 10.72 -9.87
N PRO A 150 -1.89 11.22 -8.71
CA PRO A 150 -2.20 12.64 -8.55
C PRO A 150 -0.93 13.48 -8.42
N PRO A 151 -1.02 14.81 -8.63
CA PRO A 151 0.07 15.71 -8.28
C PRO A 151 0.31 15.72 -6.76
N PHE A 152 1.56 15.97 -6.36
CA PHE A 152 1.92 16.16 -4.96
C PHE A 152 1.39 17.47 -4.40
N THR A 153 1.02 17.45 -3.13
CA THR A 153 0.72 18.68 -2.38
C THR A 153 2.01 19.31 -1.86
N PRO A 154 2.23 20.63 -2.02
CA PRO A 154 3.51 21.25 -1.69
C PRO A 154 3.75 21.43 -0.18
N SER A 155 3.19 20.57 0.69
CA SER A 155 3.14 20.71 2.16
C SER A 155 4.47 21.00 2.89
N HIS A 156 5.63 20.77 2.27
CA HIS A 156 6.95 21.09 2.82
C HIS A 156 7.94 21.72 1.83
N VAL A 157 7.48 22.07 0.62
CA VAL A 157 8.32 22.65 -0.44
C VAL A 157 7.84 24.06 -0.84
N GLY A 158 6.85 24.59 -0.13
CA GLY A 158 6.30 25.94 -0.29
C GLY A 158 4.83 25.95 0.11
N SER A 159 4.12 27.04 -0.18
CA SER A 159 2.66 27.04 -0.13
C SER A 159 2.06 26.68 -1.48
N MET A 160 0.79 26.27 -1.47
CA MET A 160 0.00 26.07 -2.69
C MET A 160 0.00 27.31 -3.61
N ASN A 161 0.08 28.52 -3.05
CA ASN A 161 0.09 29.76 -3.83
C ASN A 161 1.46 30.10 -4.42
N GLU A 162 2.53 29.51 -3.88
CA GLU A 162 3.91 29.77 -4.33
C GLU A 162 4.36 28.77 -5.38
N VAL A 163 4.05 27.49 -5.18
CA VAL A 163 4.59 26.39 -6.01
C VAL A 163 3.50 25.67 -6.79
N GLY A 164 2.24 25.75 -6.34
CA GLY A 164 1.13 25.01 -6.94
C GLY A 164 1.22 23.49 -6.71
N PRO A 165 0.33 22.71 -7.37
CA PRO A 165 0.47 21.26 -7.48
C PRO A 165 1.78 20.91 -8.20
N ILE A 166 2.49 19.91 -7.72
CA ILE A 166 3.71 19.42 -8.39
C ILE A 166 3.34 18.13 -9.11
N ALA A 167 3.38 18.12 -10.45
CA ALA A 167 3.04 16.93 -11.20
C ALA A 167 4.05 15.80 -10.91
N PHE A 168 3.60 14.56 -11.00
CA PHE A 168 4.47 13.41 -10.75
C PHE A 168 5.61 13.36 -11.79
N ARG A 169 5.31 13.73 -13.04
CA ARG A 169 6.29 13.87 -14.13
C ARG A 169 7.35 14.94 -13.93
N ASP A 170 7.11 15.93 -13.08
CA ASP A 170 8.10 16.97 -12.81
C ASP A 170 9.19 16.48 -11.85
N VAL A 171 8.93 15.38 -11.14
CA VAL A 171 9.84 14.77 -10.16
C VAL A 171 10.46 13.48 -10.71
N PHE A 172 9.68 12.68 -11.44
CA PHE A 172 10.07 11.37 -11.93
C PHE A 172 9.91 11.27 -13.45
N ASP A 173 10.85 10.58 -14.11
CA ASP A 173 10.67 10.17 -15.50
C ASP A 173 9.62 9.05 -15.60
N VAL A 174 8.35 9.45 -15.78
CA VAL A 174 7.20 8.53 -15.83
C VAL A 174 7.32 7.56 -17.00
N GLN A 175 7.90 7.99 -18.13
CA GLN A 175 8.05 7.13 -19.31
C GLN A 175 9.09 6.04 -19.05
N ALA A 176 10.24 6.40 -18.49
CA ALA A 176 11.26 5.43 -18.10
C ALA A 176 10.73 4.47 -17.02
N LEU A 177 9.96 4.96 -16.06
CA LEU A 177 9.34 4.15 -15.01
C LEU A 177 8.32 3.15 -15.61
N ALA A 178 7.39 3.62 -16.43
CA ALA A 178 6.38 2.80 -17.11
C ALA A 178 7.05 1.72 -17.98
N TYR A 179 8.08 2.09 -18.73
CA TYR A 179 8.86 1.17 -19.54
C TYR A 179 9.58 0.11 -18.70
N GLY A 180 10.26 0.54 -17.62
CA GLY A 180 11.01 -0.34 -16.74
C GLY A 180 10.14 -1.33 -15.96
N LEU A 181 8.92 -0.92 -15.60
CA LEU A 181 7.95 -1.78 -14.91
C LEU A 181 7.09 -2.62 -15.85
N GLY A 182 7.05 -2.29 -17.14
CA GLY A 182 6.19 -2.97 -18.12
C GLY A 182 4.70 -2.76 -17.85
N ILE A 183 4.33 -1.59 -17.33
CA ILE A 183 2.94 -1.19 -17.08
C ILE A 183 2.72 0.25 -17.52
N HIS A 184 1.49 0.58 -17.92
CA HIS A 184 1.11 1.97 -18.11
C HIS A 184 1.00 2.68 -16.76
N ILE A 185 1.34 3.97 -16.74
CA ILE A 185 1.16 4.87 -15.60
C ILE A 185 0.54 6.14 -16.14
N LEU A 186 -0.59 6.56 -15.57
CA LEU A 186 -1.28 7.79 -15.93
C LEU A 186 -1.13 8.82 -14.81
N GLU A 187 -1.29 10.09 -15.14
CA GLU A 187 -1.47 11.15 -14.16
C GLU A 187 -2.87 11.75 -14.25
N TRP A 188 -3.36 12.36 -13.17
CA TRP A 188 -4.69 12.98 -13.17
C TRP A 188 -4.84 14.10 -14.22
N ASP A 189 -3.75 14.82 -14.51
CA ASP A 189 -3.71 15.84 -15.58
C ASP A 189 -3.82 15.25 -16.99
N ASP A 190 -3.58 13.94 -17.17
CA ASP A 190 -3.87 13.26 -18.44
C ASP A 190 -5.37 13.01 -18.60
N LEU A 191 -6.12 12.89 -17.49
CA LEU A 191 -7.52 12.49 -17.50
C LEU A 191 -8.48 13.67 -17.50
N LYS A 192 -8.24 14.66 -16.64
CA LYS A 192 -9.23 15.68 -16.33
C LYS A 192 -8.60 17.05 -16.12
N ASN A 193 -9.30 18.07 -16.59
CA ASN A 193 -8.88 19.45 -16.38
C ASN A 193 -8.95 19.79 -14.88
N PRO A 194 -7.86 20.30 -14.28
CA PRO A 194 -7.92 20.76 -12.92
C PRO A 194 -8.84 22.00 -12.84
N ALA A 195 -9.66 22.05 -11.79
CA ALA A 195 -10.56 23.16 -11.45
C ALA A 195 -9.81 24.50 -11.37
N ILE A 196 -8.54 24.49 -10.94
CA ILE A 196 -7.67 25.68 -10.90
C ILE A 196 -7.39 26.22 -12.31
N ALA A 197 -7.20 25.34 -13.31
CA ALA A 197 -7.04 25.75 -14.70
C ALA A 197 -8.36 26.26 -15.29
N ALA A 198 -9.49 25.64 -14.92
CA ALA A 198 -10.82 26.10 -15.34
C ALA A 198 -11.17 27.48 -14.78
N ALA A 199 -10.73 27.79 -13.56
CA ALA A 199 -10.96 29.10 -12.93
C ALA A 199 -10.16 30.24 -13.58
N THR A 200 -9.00 29.93 -14.16
CA THR A 200 -8.08 30.92 -14.76
C THR A 200 -8.24 31.05 -16.28
N ASN A 201 -8.75 30.02 -16.95
CA ASN A 201 -8.95 29.99 -18.40
C ASN A 201 -10.42 29.76 -18.76
N MET A 202 -11.08 30.78 -19.31
CA MET A 202 -12.51 30.75 -19.69
C MET A 202 -12.88 29.66 -20.71
N ASN A 203 -11.90 29.04 -21.39
CA ASN A 203 -12.13 27.98 -22.36
C ASN A 203 -11.90 26.55 -21.81
N VAL A 204 -11.61 26.41 -20.51
CA VAL A 204 -11.39 25.11 -19.86
C VAL A 204 -12.54 24.85 -18.89
N SER A 205 -13.28 23.76 -19.08
CA SER A 205 -14.30 23.31 -18.11
C SER A 205 -13.79 22.13 -17.29
N SER A 206 -14.22 22.08 -16.03
CA SER A 206 -13.99 20.96 -15.11
C SER A 206 -15.29 20.71 -14.37
N GLU A 207 -16.01 19.66 -14.76
CA GLU A 207 -17.33 19.33 -14.21
C GLU A 207 -17.23 18.58 -12.90
N VAL A 208 -18.21 18.73 -12.01
CA VAL A 208 -18.24 17.95 -10.77
C VAL A 208 -18.55 16.49 -11.06
N GLU A 209 -17.70 15.58 -10.60
CA GLU A 209 -17.91 14.14 -10.77
C GLU A 209 -17.89 13.40 -9.44
N ARG A 210 -18.89 12.53 -9.26
CA ARG A 210 -18.96 11.65 -8.10
C ARG A 210 -17.98 10.48 -8.24
N LEU A 211 -17.33 10.12 -7.14
CA LEU A 211 -16.43 8.96 -7.07
C LEU A 211 -16.58 8.29 -5.70
N GLY A 212 -16.81 6.98 -5.69
CA GLY A 212 -16.73 6.19 -4.46
C GLY A 212 -15.29 5.73 -4.22
N CYS A 213 -14.81 5.88 -3.00
CA CYS A 213 -13.47 5.48 -2.58
C CYS A 213 -13.53 4.65 -1.28
N TRP A 214 -12.53 3.80 -1.11
CA TRP A 214 -12.22 3.19 0.18
C TRP A 214 -11.42 4.16 1.04
N SER A 215 -11.64 4.10 2.36
CA SER A 215 -10.83 4.83 3.34
C SER A 215 -10.11 3.86 4.25
N THR A 216 -8.78 3.91 4.22
CA THR A 216 -7.91 3.20 5.17
C THR A 216 -7.81 3.99 6.47
N TRP A 217 -7.99 5.33 6.40
CA TRP A 217 -7.85 6.23 7.53
C TRP A 217 -9.06 6.24 8.47
N MET A 218 -10.27 5.99 7.96
CA MET A 218 -11.49 5.91 8.77
C MET A 218 -11.50 4.76 9.80
N LEU A 219 -10.51 3.85 9.74
CA LEU A 219 -10.26 2.90 10.81
C LEU A 219 -9.68 3.55 12.07
N ASN A 220 -9.05 4.71 11.94
CA ASN A 220 -8.44 5.43 13.04
C ASN A 220 -9.52 6.09 13.91
N LYS A 221 -9.58 5.68 15.18
CA LYS A 221 -10.53 6.24 16.16
C LYS A 221 -10.24 7.68 16.54
N VAL A 222 -8.98 8.12 16.41
CA VAL A 222 -8.58 9.49 16.75
C VAL A 222 -9.32 10.50 15.88
N ASP A 223 -9.53 10.17 14.60
CA ASP A 223 -10.09 11.09 13.61
C ASP A 223 -11.60 10.96 13.42
N ARG A 224 -12.30 10.34 14.39
CA ARG A 224 -13.77 10.26 14.43
C ARG A 224 -14.37 9.67 13.14
N GLU A 225 -13.73 8.63 12.61
CA GLU A 225 -14.21 7.94 11.41
C GLU A 225 -14.32 8.87 10.19
N ARG A 226 -13.38 9.80 10.03
CA ARG A 226 -13.27 10.65 8.84
C ARG A 226 -12.15 10.15 7.92
N PRO A 227 -12.32 10.29 6.60
CA PRO A 227 -11.26 10.00 5.65
C PRO A 227 -10.10 10.97 5.85
N ARG A 228 -8.93 10.57 5.38
CA ARG A 228 -7.77 11.45 5.39
C ARG A 228 -8.00 12.62 4.43
N ASP A 229 -7.83 13.85 4.92
CA ASP A 229 -8.11 15.06 4.14
C ASP A 229 -7.08 15.29 3.03
N SER A 230 -7.52 15.54 1.81
CA SER A 230 -6.63 15.89 0.69
C SER A 230 -7.26 16.98 -0.16
N ALA A 231 -6.43 17.94 -0.60
CA ALA A 231 -6.88 19.00 -1.49
C ALA A 231 -7.04 18.51 -2.94
N VAL A 232 -6.40 17.40 -3.32
CA VAL A 232 -6.38 16.90 -4.71
C VAL A 232 -7.79 16.63 -5.27
N PRO A 233 -8.70 15.94 -4.57
CA PRO A 233 -10.07 15.78 -5.05
C PRO A 233 -10.74 17.10 -5.44
N GLN A 234 -10.55 18.16 -4.64
CA GLN A 234 -11.11 19.48 -4.92
C GLN A 234 -10.46 20.11 -6.15
N TRP A 235 -9.16 19.90 -6.37
CA TRP A 235 -8.46 20.40 -7.56
C TRP A 235 -8.98 19.80 -8.86
N TYR A 236 -9.65 18.65 -8.83
CA TYR A 236 -10.25 18.02 -10.00
C TYR A 236 -11.78 17.99 -9.96
N ASN A 237 -12.42 18.81 -9.10
CA ASN A 237 -13.87 18.82 -8.90
C ASN A 237 -14.44 17.41 -8.70
N LEU A 238 -13.79 16.60 -7.86
CA LEU A 238 -14.26 15.27 -7.49
C LEU A 238 -15.05 15.37 -6.20
N ASP A 239 -16.31 14.93 -6.27
CA ASP A 239 -17.19 14.83 -5.11
C ASP A 239 -17.15 13.38 -4.59
N VAL A 240 -16.31 13.16 -3.58
CA VAL A 240 -15.90 11.81 -3.17
C VAL A 240 -16.75 11.29 -2.00
N SER A 241 -17.28 10.08 -2.13
CA SER A 241 -17.89 9.31 -1.04
C SER A 241 -16.86 8.31 -0.51
N TYR A 242 -16.67 8.26 0.81
CA TYR A 242 -15.68 7.38 1.42
C TYR A 242 -16.33 6.27 2.23
N THR A 243 -15.91 5.04 1.97
CA THR A 243 -16.32 3.84 2.70
C THR A 243 -15.14 3.32 3.51
N PRO A 244 -15.26 3.15 4.84
CA PRO A 244 -14.16 2.57 5.60
C PRO A 244 -13.86 1.16 5.09
N VAL A 245 -12.58 0.78 5.04
CA VAL A 245 -12.25 -0.64 4.82
C VAL A 245 -12.64 -1.47 6.07
N PRO A 246 -12.89 -2.78 5.94
CA PRO A 246 -13.21 -3.61 7.08
C PRO A 246 -12.08 -3.62 8.13
N PRO A 247 -12.36 -3.61 9.45
CA PRO A 247 -11.32 -3.66 10.49
C PRO A 247 -10.38 -4.88 10.41
N SER A 248 -10.85 -5.98 9.83
CA SER A 248 -10.05 -7.18 9.58
C SER A 248 -8.91 -6.97 8.55
N PHE A 249 -8.89 -5.82 7.87
CA PHE A 249 -7.86 -5.45 6.90
C PHE A 249 -6.66 -4.76 7.56
N THR A 250 -6.69 -4.51 8.88
CA THR A 250 -5.49 -4.11 9.62
C THR A 250 -4.46 -5.24 9.66
N LEU A 251 -3.16 -4.94 9.88
CA LEU A 251 -2.15 -6.01 10.00
C LEU A 251 -2.37 -6.88 11.26
N SER A 252 -3.09 -6.39 12.27
CA SER A 252 -3.52 -7.19 13.42
C SER A 252 -4.87 -7.89 13.19
N HIS A 253 -5.44 -7.82 12.00
CA HIS A 253 -6.76 -8.38 11.68
C HIS A 253 -7.88 -7.92 12.64
N GLY A 254 -7.77 -6.71 13.18
CA GLY A 254 -8.73 -6.10 14.08
C GLY A 254 -8.49 -6.42 15.56
N HIS A 255 -7.44 -7.18 15.91
CA HIS A 255 -7.13 -7.50 17.31
C HIS A 255 -6.61 -6.28 18.09
N GLN A 256 -5.94 -5.34 17.44
CA GLN A 256 -5.48 -4.09 18.04
C GLN A 256 -6.42 -2.93 17.70
N LYS A 257 -7.01 -2.33 18.75
CA LYS A 257 -8.07 -1.32 18.62
C LYS A 257 -7.62 0.05 18.12
N ASP A 258 -6.31 0.31 18.13
CA ASP A 258 -5.69 1.61 17.80
C ASP A 258 -4.71 1.51 16.63
N GLN A 259 -4.70 0.37 15.93
CA GLN A 259 -3.84 0.16 14.78
C GLN A 259 -4.47 0.74 13.52
N TYR A 260 -3.71 1.56 12.81
CA TYR A 260 -4.10 2.17 11.53
C TYR A 260 -3.24 1.68 10.35
N TYR A 261 -2.30 0.75 10.59
CA TYR A 261 -1.59 0.06 9.52
C TYR A 261 -2.48 -1.01 8.91
N THR A 262 -2.63 -0.96 7.58
CA THR A 262 -3.47 -1.89 6.82
C THR A 262 -2.64 -2.88 6.03
N SER A 263 -3.15 -4.10 5.88
CA SER A 263 -2.57 -5.15 5.06
C SER A 263 -2.73 -4.80 3.59
N LEU A 264 -1.61 -4.70 2.90
CA LEU A 264 -1.56 -4.43 1.47
C LEU A 264 -2.31 -5.51 0.67
N TRP A 265 -2.19 -6.78 1.08
CA TRP A 265 -2.92 -7.88 0.45
C TRP A 265 -4.43 -7.79 0.67
N SER A 266 -4.86 -7.40 1.87
CA SER A 266 -6.28 -7.19 2.15
C SER A 266 -6.84 -6.04 1.31
N LEU A 267 -6.11 -4.92 1.18
CA LEU A 267 -6.52 -3.82 0.30
C LEU A 267 -6.57 -4.23 -1.17
N ALA A 268 -5.57 -4.99 -1.64
CA ALA A 268 -5.53 -5.49 -3.02
C ALA A 268 -6.74 -6.38 -3.33
N SER A 269 -7.25 -7.11 -2.33
CA SER A 269 -8.45 -7.94 -2.50
C SER A 269 -9.69 -7.14 -2.95
N LEU A 270 -9.78 -5.84 -2.62
CA LEU A 270 -10.90 -4.96 -3.02
C LEU A 270 -10.94 -4.69 -4.54
N ALA A 271 -9.89 -5.03 -5.27
CA ALA A 271 -9.89 -5.00 -6.73
C ALA A 271 -10.78 -6.10 -7.34
N TYR A 272 -11.10 -7.15 -6.59
CA TYR A 272 -11.85 -8.31 -7.05
C TYR A 272 -13.31 -8.24 -6.60
N PRO A 273 -14.29 -8.58 -7.47
CA PRO A 273 -15.72 -8.41 -7.18
C PRO A 273 -16.16 -9.07 -5.87
N LYS A 274 -15.84 -10.34 -5.64
CA LYS A 274 -16.30 -11.08 -4.45
C LYS A 274 -15.90 -10.41 -3.13
N SER A 275 -14.64 -10.00 -3.01
CA SER A 275 -14.14 -9.35 -1.79
C SER A 275 -14.65 -7.93 -1.65
N ARG A 276 -14.77 -7.19 -2.77
CA ARG A 276 -15.38 -5.86 -2.79
C ARG A 276 -16.83 -5.89 -2.35
N ASP A 277 -17.64 -6.78 -2.91
CA ASP A 277 -19.07 -6.88 -2.62
C ASP A 277 -19.32 -7.22 -1.15
N TRP A 278 -18.51 -8.14 -0.59
CA TRP A 278 -18.54 -8.44 0.84
C TRP A 278 -18.14 -7.24 1.71
N ALA A 279 -17.05 -6.55 1.36
CA ALA A 279 -16.59 -5.38 2.10
C ALA A 279 -17.65 -4.26 2.05
N TRP A 280 -18.26 -4.03 0.89
CA TRP A 280 -19.33 -3.04 0.73
C TRP A 280 -20.55 -3.41 1.55
N ALA A 281 -21.03 -4.65 1.47
CA ALA A 281 -22.18 -5.11 2.25
C ALA A 281 -21.99 -4.91 3.76
N THR A 282 -20.76 -5.06 4.27
CA THR A 282 -20.45 -4.88 5.70
C THR A 282 -20.17 -3.44 6.11
N GLN A 283 -19.74 -2.57 5.19
CA GLN A 283 -19.31 -1.20 5.51
C GLN A 283 -20.26 -0.11 4.99
N ARG A 284 -21.25 -0.44 4.17
CA ARG A 284 -22.18 0.52 3.54
C ARG A 284 -22.88 1.45 4.52
N SER A 285 -23.25 0.96 5.70
CA SER A 285 -23.91 1.78 6.74
C SER A 285 -23.00 2.86 7.32
N ARG A 286 -21.68 2.73 7.12
CA ARG A 286 -20.64 3.66 7.57
C ARG A 286 -20.07 4.50 6.42
N THR A 287 -20.57 4.32 5.20
CA THR A 287 -20.14 5.12 4.06
C THR A 287 -20.62 6.56 4.21
N LEU A 288 -19.69 7.50 4.10
CA LEU A 288 -20.01 8.91 4.12
C LEU A 288 -20.62 9.33 2.77
N PRO A 289 -21.74 10.07 2.76
CA PRO A 289 -22.31 10.59 1.52
C PRO A 289 -21.35 11.60 0.88
N THR A 290 -21.62 11.95 -0.38
CA THR A 290 -20.86 13.00 -1.03
C THR A 290 -21.26 14.38 -0.49
N ALA A 291 -20.44 15.41 -0.75
CA ALA A 291 -20.74 16.76 -0.28
C ALA A 291 -21.94 17.38 -1.01
N THR A 292 -22.15 17.03 -2.29
CA THR A 292 -23.26 17.58 -3.08
C THR A 292 -24.59 16.84 -2.87
N ASP A 293 -24.55 15.56 -2.49
CA ASP A 293 -25.74 14.77 -2.16
C ASP A 293 -25.60 14.05 -0.81
N PRO A 294 -26.04 14.67 0.29
CA PRO A 294 -25.96 14.09 1.63
C PRO A 294 -26.78 12.81 1.84
N LYS A 295 -27.66 12.45 0.90
CA LYS A 295 -28.61 11.34 1.07
C LYS A 295 -28.17 10.05 0.40
N GLU A 296 -27.20 10.10 -0.52
CA GLU A 296 -26.81 8.96 -1.34
C GLU A 296 -25.31 8.66 -1.21
N PRO A 297 -24.92 7.66 -0.39
CA PRO A 297 -23.55 7.15 -0.41
C PRO A 297 -23.24 6.54 -1.78
N VAL A 298 -22.05 6.82 -2.31
CA VAL A 298 -21.60 6.29 -3.60
C VAL A 298 -20.70 5.08 -3.34
N GLU A 299 -21.04 3.95 -3.95
CA GLU A 299 -20.26 2.73 -3.84
C GLU A 299 -18.85 2.90 -4.43
N PRO A 300 -17.80 2.35 -3.80
CA PRO A 300 -16.45 2.35 -4.36
C PRO A 300 -16.40 1.81 -5.80
N ASP A 301 -15.82 2.61 -6.70
CA ASP A 301 -15.90 2.39 -8.15
C ASP A 301 -15.04 1.17 -8.58
N ASP A 302 -15.64 0.23 -9.34
CA ASP A 302 -14.89 -0.94 -9.85
C ASP A 302 -13.91 -0.57 -10.96
N ARG A 303 -14.24 0.42 -11.79
CA ARG A 303 -13.40 0.83 -12.91
C ARG A 303 -12.25 1.71 -12.41
N MET A 304 -12.48 2.56 -11.41
CA MET A 304 -11.49 3.41 -10.75
C MET A 304 -11.39 3.05 -9.27
N LEU A 305 -10.58 2.03 -8.93
CA LEU A 305 -10.36 1.68 -7.53
C LEU A 305 -9.67 2.86 -6.83
N CYS A 306 -10.30 3.39 -5.79
CA CYS A 306 -9.83 4.60 -5.14
C CYS A 306 -9.61 4.38 -3.65
N PHE A 307 -8.52 4.92 -3.11
CA PHE A 307 -8.22 4.97 -1.68
C PHE A 307 -7.99 6.41 -1.21
N ASP A 308 -8.33 6.73 0.03
CA ASP A 308 -8.00 8.04 0.61
C ASP A 308 -6.50 8.20 0.90
N LEU A 309 -5.85 7.14 1.38
CA LEU A 309 -4.44 7.13 1.78
C LEU A 309 -3.83 5.74 1.61
N LEU A 310 -2.62 5.68 1.06
CA LEU A 310 -1.82 4.45 0.91
C LEU A 310 -0.43 4.52 1.60
N TYR A 311 -0.21 5.49 2.49
CA TYR A 311 1.05 5.61 3.22
C TYR A 311 1.20 4.52 4.31
N TYR A 312 0.17 4.30 5.12
CA TYR A 312 0.19 3.34 6.25
C TYR A 312 -0.24 1.93 5.84
N ILE A 313 0.43 1.35 4.87
CA ILE A 313 0.17 -0.03 4.41
C ILE A 313 1.42 -0.91 4.59
N GLY A 314 1.23 -2.19 4.91
CA GLY A 314 2.31 -3.14 5.17
C GLY A 314 2.08 -4.51 4.51
N LEU A 315 3.17 -5.26 4.32
CA LEU A 315 3.16 -6.59 3.67
C LEU A 315 3.01 -7.76 4.64
N ALA A 316 3.53 -7.61 5.86
CA ALA A 316 3.58 -8.66 6.86
C ALA A 316 3.28 -8.07 8.23
N ASP A 317 2.87 -8.95 9.15
CA ASP A 317 2.53 -8.68 10.54
C ASP A 317 3.59 -7.78 11.20
N GLU A 318 3.15 -6.98 12.17
CA GLU A 318 3.93 -5.88 12.76
C GLU A 318 5.33 -6.30 13.27
N GLU A 319 5.52 -7.57 13.64
CA GLU A 319 6.80 -8.10 14.11
C GLU A 319 7.89 -8.18 13.02
N GLU A 320 7.53 -8.34 11.73
CA GLU A 320 8.52 -8.32 10.64
C GLU A 320 8.80 -6.92 10.09
N ALA A 321 7.82 -6.01 10.18
CA ALA A 321 7.89 -4.69 9.56
C ALA A 321 8.88 -3.73 10.25
N MET A 322 9.05 -3.81 11.58
CA MET A 322 9.84 -2.81 12.32
C MET A 322 11.27 -3.25 12.67
N VAL A 323 11.56 -4.55 12.84
CA VAL A 323 12.82 -4.97 13.50
C VAL A 323 13.76 -5.79 12.61
N ARG A 324 13.28 -6.59 11.66
CA ARG A 324 14.17 -7.53 10.94
C ARG A 324 14.80 -6.99 9.66
N ARG A 325 14.14 -6.11 8.91
CA ARG A 325 14.72 -5.59 7.65
C ARG A 325 15.63 -4.38 7.81
N LEU A 326 15.39 -3.53 8.81
CA LEU A 326 16.34 -2.44 9.14
C LEU A 326 17.67 -2.99 9.69
N CYS A 327 17.65 -4.08 10.46
CA CYS A 327 18.88 -4.74 10.91
C CYS A 327 19.55 -5.59 9.81
N SER A 328 18.80 -6.11 8.84
CA SER A 328 19.37 -6.93 7.76
C SER A 328 19.96 -6.11 6.60
N VAL A 329 19.57 -4.84 6.44
CA VAL A 329 20.02 -4.00 5.31
C VAL A 329 21.10 -2.99 5.73
N LEU A 330 21.29 -2.73 7.03
CA LEU A 330 22.33 -1.83 7.55
C LEU A 330 23.61 -2.53 8.06
N GLU A 331 23.83 -3.81 7.76
CA GLU A 331 25.18 -4.41 7.88
C GLU A 331 26.07 -4.03 6.68
N ILE A 332 26.27 -2.72 6.51
CA ILE A 332 27.43 -2.16 5.81
C ILE A 332 28.08 -1.15 6.77
N CYS A 333 29.29 -1.51 7.19
CA CYS A 333 30.34 -0.72 7.87
C CYS A 333 30.32 -0.66 9.41
N GLY A 334 30.99 -1.63 10.05
CA GLY A 334 31.66 -1.39 11.33
C GLY A 334 32.07 -2.65 12.09
N HIS A 335 33.33 -3.09 11.92
CA HIS A 335 34.00 -4.04 12.81
C HIS A 335 33.78 -3.71 14.30
N PRO A 336 33.39 -4.67 15.16
CA PRO A 336 33.49 -4.51 16.60
C PRO A 336 34.85 -5.03 17.04
N HIS A 337 35.89 -4.21 16.91
CA HIS A 337 37.05 -4.34 17.80
C HIS A 337 36.93 -3.29 18.91
N ALA A 338 36.84 -3.82 20.14
CA ALA A 338 37.09 -3.15 21.41
C ALA A 338 36.17 -1.97 21.78
N LEU A 339 35.13 -2.25 22.57
CA LEU A 339 34.95 -1.71 23.95
C LEU A 339 33.55 -2.07 24.49
N GLY A 340 33.54 -2.82 25.60
CA GLY A 340 32.57 -2.73 26.69
C GLY A 340 31.05 -2.79 26.38
N ALA A 341 30.50 -4.00 26.26
CA ALA A 341 29.06 -4.22 26.40
C ALA A 341 28.60 -4.05 27.87
N LYS A 342 28.14 -2.84 28.21
CA LYS A 342 27.24 -2.58 29.34
C LYS A 342 26.31 -1.43 28.97
N ALA A 343 25.11 -1.76 28.50
CA ALA A 343 23.84 -1.07 28.81
C ALA A 343 22.80 -1.33 27.71
N CYS A 344 21.96 -2.34 27.91
CA CYS A 344 20.57 -2.30 27.48
C CYS A 344 19.76 -3.03 28.54
N ARG A 345 19.50 -2.30 29.63
CA ARG A 345 18.51 -2.66 30.65
C ARG A 345 17.47 -1.54 30.61
N THR A 346 16.28 -1.89 30.13
CA THR A 346 14.97 -1.35 30.54
C THR A 346 14.87 0.16 30.80
N ARG A 347 14.09 0.85 29.97
CA ARG A 347 12.90 1.58 30.43
C ARG A 347 11.77 1.38 29.45
#